data_AF-A0A7T3G115-F1
#
_entry.id   AF-A0A7T3G115-F1
#
_cell.length_a   1.000
_cell.length_b   1.000
_cell.length_c   1.000
_cell.angle_alpha   90.00
_cell.angle_beta   90.00
_cell.angle_gamma   90.00
#
_symmetry.space_group_name_H-M   'P 1'
#
loop_
_entity.id
_entity.type
_entity.pdbx_description
1 polymer ?
#
loop_
_entity_poly.entity_id
_entity_poly.type
_entity_poly.pdbx_seq_one_letter_code
_entity_poly.pdbx_strand_id
1 'polypeptide(L)'
;MVLSSGVRHPVEVSQSLYEATADNRAAIVDHFAVTGHRTYVPTGERPVDARFYVGGAMDQPVPPAENLDSVVVDSDRRQALSLVPTGRGLVRDFEPSVADLPEEDRAVVQALLEGVTDYYELAESTGLERIADLDVAERRRVTVRVRGATVGDLGRLDHPIQSFIGVGLAVATGGPVESESTVKEGTAYLSFEWNTNGDASRATE
;
A
#
# COMPACT_ATOMS: atom_id res chain seq x y z
N MET A 1 44.02 3.65 -8.50
CA MET A 1 42.71 3.41 -7.86
C MET A 1 41.80 2.85 -8.92
N VAL A 2 41.70 1.52 -9.00
CA VAL A 2 40.85 0.85 -9.99
C VAL A 2 39.44 0.85 -9.40
N LEU A 3 38.57 1.70 -9.93
CA LEU A 3 37.14 1.59 -9.67
C LEU A 3 36.72 0.27 -10.33
N SER A 4 36.50 -0.76 -9.51
CA SER A 4 35.91 -2.02 -9.96
C SER A 4 34.58 -1.68 -10.63
N SER A 5 34.50 -1.83 -11.95
CA SER A 5 33.25 -1.76 -12.70
C SER A 5 32.46 -3.06 -12.46
N GLY A 6 32.09 -3.29 -11.21
CA GLY A 6 31.14 -4.34 -10.85
C GLY A 6 29.76 -3.85 -11.24
N VAL A 7 29.11 -4.56 -12.16
CA VAL A 7 27.67 -4.40 -12.41
C VAL A 7 26.97 -4.55 -11.06
N ARG A 8 26.32 -3.49 -10.56
CA ARG A 8 25.50 -3.60 -9.36
C ARG A 8 24.30 -4.46 -9.68
N HIS A 9 23.99 -5.41 -8.79
CA HIS A 9 22.83 -6.26 -9.00
C HIS A 9 21.55 -5.41 -8.96
N PRO A 10 20.51 -5.74 -9.75
CA PRO A 10 19.25 -4.98 -9.79
C PRO A 10 18.66 -4.71 -8.40
N VAL A 11 18.79 -5.67 -7.47
CA VAL A 11 18.32 -5.55 -6.08
C VAL A 11 19.04 -4.42 -5.32
N GLU A 12 20.37 -4.31 -5.43
CA GLU A 12 21.13 -3.26 -4.73
C GLU A 12 20.78 -1.85 -5.25
N VAL A 13 20.49 -1.75 -6.55
CA VAL A 13 20.03 -0.50 -7.18
C VAL A 13 18.63 -0.16 -6.68
N SER A 14 17.69 -1.11 -6.72
CA SER A 14 16.32 -0.93 -6.23
C SER A 14 16.29 -0.57 -4.74
N GLN A 15 17.12 -1.22 -3.93
CA GLN A 15 17.29 -0.90 -2.52
C GLN A 15 17.77 0.54 -2.35
N SER A 16 18.85 0.94 -3.03
CA SER A 16 19.39 2.30 -2.91
C SER A 16 18.35 3.37 -3.30
N LEU A 17 17.58 3.12 -4.37
CA LEU A 17 16.52 4.03 -4.83
C LEU A 17 15.36 4.12 -3.84
N TYR A 18 14.91 2.98 -3.31
CA TYR A 18 13.84 2.95 -2.33
C TYR A 18 14.27 3.62 -1.01
N GLU A 19 15.47 3.34 -0.51
CA GLU A 19 15.96 3.93 0.73
C GLU A 19 16.00 5.46 0.65
N ALA A 20 16.52 6.03 -0.43
CA ALA A 20 16.52 7.47 -0.65
C ALA A 20 15.10 8.05 -0.78
N THR A 21 14.19 7.33 -1.43
CA THR A 21 12.79 7.76 -1.56
C THR A 21 12.08 7.77 -0.21
N ALA A 22 12.26 6.70 0.58
CA ALA A 22 11.68 6.58 1.91
C ALA A 22 12.24 7.62 2.88
N ASP A 23 13.54 7.96 2.81
CA ASP A 23 14.14 9.02 3.65
C ASP A 23 13.54 10.38 3.32
N ASN A 24 13.43 10.72 2.04
CA ASN A 24 12.83 11.98 1.62
C ASN A 24 11.36 12.08 2.05
N ARG A 25 10.57 11.01 1.87
CA ARG A 25 9.16 11.02 2.30
C ARG A 25 9.02 11.14 3.81
N ALA A 26 9.83 10.42 4.58
CA ALA A 26 9.84 10.54 6.03
C ALA A 26 10.17 11.98 6.45
N ALA A 27 11.20 12.60 5.85
CA ALA A 27 11.56 13.99 6.14
C ALA A 27 10.46 14.98 5.76
N ILE A 28 9.71 14.75 4.67
CA ILE A 28 8.57 15.61 4.29
C ILE A 28 7.42 15.45 5.29
N VAL A 29 7.07 14.22 5.68
CA VAL A 29 6.04 13.95 6.71
C VAL A 29 6.40 14.67 8.01
N ASP A 30 7.65 14.57 8.45
CA ASP A 30 8.16 15.22 9.66
C ASP A 30 8.14 16.75 9.53
N HIS A 31 8.55 17.30 8.39
CA HIS A 31 8.59 18.75 8.14
C HIS A 31 7.21 19.40 8.26
N PHE A 32 6.17 18.74 7.74
CA PHE A 32 4.79 19.19 7.84
C PHE A 32 4.11 18.72 9.14
N ALA A 33 4.84 18.07 10.05
CA ALA A 33 4.33 17.49 11.29
C ALA A 33 3.05 16.67 11.09
N VAL A 34 2.97 15.96 9.97
CA VAL A 34 1.80 15.18 9.60
C VAL A 34 1.77 13.93 10.47
N THR A 35 0.72 13.82 11.27
CA THR A 35 0.42 12.64 12.07
C THR A 35 -0.88 12.02 11.59
N GLY A 36 -0.96 10.70 11.56
CA GLY A 36 -2.20 10.01 11.23
C GLY A 36 -1.97 8.68 10.55
N HIS A 37 -3.02 8.22 9.90
CA HIS A 37 -3.06 6.92 9.24
C HIS A 37 -2.43 6.99 7.86
N ARG A 38 -2.04 5.81 7.36
CA ARG A 38 -1.43 5.61 6.05
C ARG A 38 -2.47 4.94 5.17
N THR A 39 -3.07 5.68 4.25
CA THR A 39 -4.25 5.23 3.50
C THR A 39 -3.98 5.24 2.01
N TYR A 40 -4.25 4.14 1.33
CA TYR A 40 -4.26 4.06 -0.13
C TYR A 40 -5.64 4.42 -0.63
N VAL A 41 -5.75 5.46 -1.44
CA VAL A 41 -7.03 6.02 -1.88
C VAL A 41 -7.16 5.83 -3.38
N PRO A 42 -8.16 5.08 -3.88
CA PRO A 42 -8.35 4.91 -5.31
C PRO A 42 -8.79 6.25 -5.92
N THR A 43 -8.20 6.64 -7.05
CA THR A 43 -8.49 7.94 -7.69
C THR A 43 -9.51 7.89 -8.82
N GLY A 44 -9.97 6.70 -9.19
CA GLY A 44 -11.01 6.54 -10.21
C GLY A 44 -10.51 6.71 -11.66
N GLU A 45 -11.05 5.84 -12.51
CA GLU A 45 -10.85 5.67 -13.97
C GLU A 45 -9.45 5.32 -14.50
N ARG A 46 -9.48 4.61 -15.64
CA ARG A 46 -8.36 3.85 -16.18
C ARG A 46 -7.20 4.74 -16.65
N PRO A 47 -5.95 4.29 -16.50
CA PRO A 47 -5.54 3.06 -15.81
C PRO A 47 -5.79 3.19 -14.31
N VAL A 48 -6.31 2.13 -13.68
CA VAL A 48 -6.72 2.23 -12.29
C VAL A 48 -5.54 2.60 -11.40
N ASP A 49 -5.78 3.52 -10.47
CA ASP A 49 -4.72 4.25 -9.80
C ASP A 49 -5.11 4.55 -8.35
N ALA A 50 -4.10 4.82 -7.53
CA ALA A 50 -4.28 5.18 -6.15
C ALA A 50 -3.26 6.22 -5.69
N ARG A 51 -3.62 6.95 -4.64
CA ARG A 51 -2.78 7.90 -3.92
C ARG A 51 -2.45 7.38 -2.53
N PHE A 52 -1.25 7.66 -2.07
CA PHE A 52 -0.83 7.37 -0.71
C PHE A 52 -1.08 8.60 0.16
N TYR A 53 -2.18 8.59 0.89
CA TYR A 53 -2.59 9.63 1.82
C TYR A 53 -2.02 9.38 3.21
N VAL A 54 -1.39 10.39 3.80
CA VAL A 54 -0.87 10.35 5.17
C VAL A 54 -1.52 11.49 5.96
N GLY A 55 -2.24 11.16 7.01
CA GLY A 55 -2.95 12.13 7.84
C GLY A 55 -4.34 11.66 8.24
N GLY A 56 -5.13 12.57 8.82
CA GLY A 56 -6.48 12.28 9.30
C GLY A 56 -6.52 11.38 10.55
N ALA A 57 -7.66 11.40 11.24
CA ALA A 57 -8.01 10.39 12.25
C ALA A 57 -8.75 9.21 11.58
N MET A 58 -8.78 8.03 12.20
CA MET A 58 -9.44 6.83 11.65
C MET A 58 -10.91 7.05 11.25
N ASP A 59 -11.61 7.94 11.96
CA ASP A 59 -13.02 8.23 11.77
C ASP A 59 -13.28 9.43 10.84
N GLN A 60 -12.23 10.08 10.35
CA GLN A 60 -12.35 11.20 9.43
C GLN A 60 -12.41 10.68 7.99
N PRO A 61 -13.40 11.11 7.18
CA PRO A 61 -13.45 10.74 5.78
C PRO A 61 -12.20 11.25 5.06
N VAL A 62 -11.64 10.37 4.24
CA VAL A 62 -10.56 10.75 3.32
C VAL A 62 -11.10 11.77 2.31
N PRO A 63 -10.33 12.81 1.94
CA PRO A 63 -10.72 13.74 0.89
C PRO A 63 -11.07 13.02 -0.43
N PRO A 64 -12.02 13.56 -1.22
CA PRO A 64 -12.37 12.96 -2.50
C PRO A 64 -11.16 12.95 -3.44
N ALA A 65 -11.16 12.00 -4.38
CA ALA A 65 -10.03 11.73 -5.28
C ALA A 65 -9.50 12.98 -5.99
N GLU A 66 -10.37 13.88 -6.45
CA GLU A 66 -9.96 15.12 -7.13
C GLU A 66 -9.08 16.05 -6.26
N ASN A 67 -9.18 15.95 -4.93
CA ASN A 67 -8.40 16.77 -4.02
C ASN A 67 -7.03 16.15 -3.68
N LEU A 68 -6.76 14.92 -4.15
CA LEU A 68 -5.54 14.19 -3.86
C LEU A 68 -4.43 14.40 -4.90
N ASP A 69 -4.67 15.21 -5.93
CA ASP A 69 -3.63 15.60 -6.90
C ASP A 69 -2.61 16.58 -6.30
N SER A 70 -3.00 17.33 -5.26
CA SER A 70 -2.09 18.20 -4.51
C SER A 70 -1.25 17.40 -3.51
N VAL A 71 0.04 17.72 -3.40
CA VAL A 71 0.94 17.08 -2.40
C VAL A 71 0.51 17.40 -0.98
N VAL A 72 0.05 18.63 -0.72
CA VAL A 72 -0.48 19.06 0.57
C VAL A 72 -1.98 19.18 0.45
N VAL A 73 -2.69 18.48 1.35
CA VAL A 73 -4.15 18.47 1.40
C VAL A 73 -4.57 19.06 2.75
N ASP A 74 -5.44 20.06 2.71
CA ASP A 74 -6.04 20.63 3.93
C ASP A 74 -7.23 19.76 4.32
N SER A 75 -7.10 18.98 5.39
CA SER A 75 -8.22 18.22 5.98
C SER A 75 -8.57 18.83 7.33
N ASP A 76 -9.71 19.53 7.41
CA ASP A 76 -10.29 20.09 8.63
C ASP A 76 -9.28 20.59 9.69
N ARG A 77 -8.39 21.52 9.31
CA ARG A 77 -7.41 22.19 10.19
C ARG A 77 -6.18 21.36 10.58
N ARG A 78 -5.90 20.24 9.91
CA ARG A 78 -4.61 19.53 10.01
C ARG A 78 -4.04 19.31 8.61
N GLN A 79 -2.72 19.43 8.51
CA GLN A 79 -2.00 19.14 7.27
C GLN A 79 -1.98 17.63 7.03
N ALA A 80 -2.35 17.23 5.83
CA ALA A 80 -2.18 15.88 5.32
C ALA A 80 -1.35 15.91 4.03
N LEU A 81 -0.77 14.77 3.68
CA LEU A 81 0.01 14.62 2.47
C LEU A 81 -0.67 13.60 1.55
N SER A 82 -0.71 13.91 0.26
CA SER A 82 -1.03 12.95 -0.78
C SER A 82 0.19 12.73 -1.65
N LEU A 83 0.72 11.51 -1.64
CA LEU A 83 1.93 11.11 -2.35
C LEU A 83 1.61 10.06 -3.41
N VAL A 84 2.51 9.91 -4.38
CA VAL A 84 2.47 8.77 -5.31
C VAL A 84 2.91 7.52 -4.55
N PRO A 85 2.14 6.41 -4.53
CA PRO A 85 2.56 5.18 -3.87
C PRO A 85 3.71 4.50 -4.62
N THR A 86 4.65 3.91 -3.89
CA THR A 86 5.77 3.12 -4.45
C THR A 86 5.27 1.97 -5.32
N GLY A 87 4.20 1.30 -4.89
CA GLY A 87 3.60 0.14 -5.54
C GLY A 87 2.73 0.47 -6.74
N ARG A 88 2.52 1.75 -7.08
CA ARG A 88 1.66 2.17 -8.20
C ARG A 88 2.06 1.52 -9.52
N GLY A 89 3.36 1.54 -9.85
CA GLY A 89 3.87 0.91 -11.06
C GLY A 89 3.70 -0.62 -11.04
N LEU A 90 3.99 -1.23 -9.88
CA LEU A 90 3.86 -2.67 -9.69
C LEU A 90 2.43 -3.17 -9.88
N VAL A 91 1.42 -2.42 -9.44
CA VAL A 91 0.02 -2.80 -9.67
C VAL A 91 -0.38 -2.64 -11.14
N ARG A 92 0.14 -1.62 -11.83
CA ARG A 92 -0.14 -1.41 -13.26
C ARG A 92 0.45 -2.49 -14.15
N ASP A 93 1.62 -3.00 -13.78
CA ASP A 93 2.35 -4.01 -14.55
C ASP A 93 1.96 -5.45 -14.16
N PHE A 94 1.22 -5.64 -13.07
CA PHE A 94 0.81 -6.97 -12.61
C PHE A 94 -0.31 -7.55 -13.50
N GLU A 95 0.00 -8.69 -14.13
CA GLU A 95 -0.69 -9.22 -15.31
C GLU A 95 -2.04 -9.93 -15.11
N PRO A 96 -2.46 -10.45 -13.94
CA PRO A 96 -3.88 -10.64 -13.70
C PRO A 96 -4.43 -9.23 -13.55
N SER A 97 -5.07 -8.72 -14.61
CA SER A 97 -5.61 -7.38 -14.59
C SER A 97 -6.45 -7.22 -13.33
N VAL A 98 -6.36 -6.07 -12.65
CA VAL A 98 -7.12 -5.87 -11.41
C VAL A 98 -8.64 -6.07 -11.62
N ALA A 99 -9.10 -6.00 -12.88
CA ALA A 99 -10.46 -6.30 -13.33
C ALA A 99 -10.80 -7.80 -13.41
N ASP A 100 -9.82 -8.69 -13.36
CA ASP A 100 -9.95 -10.16 -13.28
C ASP A 100 -9.71 -10.69 -11.86
N LEU A 101 -9.49 -9.79 -10.88
CA LEU A 101 -9.38 -10.24 -9.50
C LEU A 101 -10.71 -10.84 -9.04
N PRO A 102 -10.67 -11.94 -8.28
CA PRO A 102 -11.89 -12.58 -7.80
C PRO A 102 -12.70 -11.62 -6.92
N GLU A 103 -14.03 -11.76 -6.95
CA GLU A 103 -14.92 -11.01 -6.05
C GLU A 103 -14.67 -11.35 -4.57
N GLU A 104 -14.03 -12.48 -4.31
CA GLU A 104 -13.65 -12.91 -2.96
C GLU A 104 -12.34 -12.27 -2.53
N ASP A 105 -12.39 -11.42 -1.48
CA ASP A 105 -11.22 -10.75 -0.88
C ASP A 105 -10.05 -11.68 -0.61
N ARG A 106 -10.33 -12.92 -0.17
CA ARG A 106 -9.28 -13.91 0.10
C ARG A 106 -8.44 -14.18 -1.14
N ALA A 107 -9.08 -14.33 -2.28
CA ALA A 107 -8.40 -14.68 -3.51
C ALA A 107 -7.71 -13.46 -4.14
N VAL A 108 -8.26 -12.25 -3.99
CA VAL A 108 -7.54 -10.98 -4.25
C VAL A 108 -6.23 -10.93 -3.46
N VAL A 109 -6.31 -11.15 -2.14
CA VAL A 109 -5.13 -11.08 -1.27
C VAL A 109 -4.12 -12.15 -1.66
N GLN A 110 -4.56 -13.38 -1.97
CA GLN A 110 -3.66 -14.45 -2.40
C GLN A 110 -2.93 -14.08 -3.71
N ALA A 111 -3.63 -13.56 -4.71
CA ALA A 111 -3.01 -13.11 -5.96
C ALA A 111 -1.95 -12.02 -5.72
N LEU A 112 -2.22 -11.06 -4.83
CA LEU A 112 -1.25 -10.03 -4.46
C LEU A 112 -0.05 -10.63 -3.70
N LEU A 113 -0.27 -11.61 -2.82
CA LEU A 113 0.83 -12.27 -2.11
C LEU A 113 1.72 -13.10 -3.02
N GLU A 114 1.15 -13.76 -4.03
CA GLU A 114 1.86 -14.45 -5.11
C GLU A 114 2.63 -13.45 -5.98
N GLY A 115 2.03 -12.30 -6.33
CA GLY A 115 2.73 -11.24 -7.04
C GLY A 115 3.99 -10.76 -6.33
N VAL A 116 3.96 -10.70 -4.99
CA VAL A 116 5.13 -10.33 -4.17
C VAL A 116 6.26 -11.35 -4.27
N THR A 117 5.97 -12.66 -4.21
CA THR A 117 7.01 -13.70 -4.17
C THR A 117 7.40 -14.22 -5.54
N ASP A 118 6.43 -14.46 -6.41
CA ASP A 118 6.60 -15.27 -7.62
C ASP A 118 6.79 -14.39 -8.85
N TYR A 119 6.16 -13.21 -8.90
CA TYR A 119 6.27 -12.29 -10.02
C TYR A 119 7.39 -11.26 -9.84
N TYR A 120 7.45 -10.63 -8.66
CA TYR A 120 8.42 -9.56 -8.39
C TYR A 120 9.61 -9.98 -7.52
N GLU A 121 9.58 -11.18 -6.92
CA GLU A 121 10.63 -11.68 -6.03
C GLU A 121 11.03 -10.66 -4.93
N LEU A 122 10.04 -9.94 -4.39
CA LEU A 122 10.25 -8.89 -3.38
C LEU A 122 10.43 -9.45 -1.97
N ALA A 123 10.04 -10.71 -1.75
CA ALA A 123 10.20 -11.40 -0.47
C ALA A 123 10.50 -12.89 -0.67
N GLU A 124 11.23 -13.48 0.27
CA GLU A 124 11.44 -14.93 0.34
C GLU A 124 10.13 -15.68 0.58
N SER A 125 9.24 -15.13 1.41
CA SER A 125 7.90 -15.71 1.59
C SER A 125 6.88 -14.71 2.12
N THR A 126 5.63 -14.96 1.73
CA THR A 126 4.45 -14.27 2.23
C THR A 126 3.44 -15.27 2.81
N GLY A 127 2.41 -14.77 3.47
CA GLY A 127 1.29 -15.60 3.92
C GLY A 127 0.13 -14.79 4.45
N LEU A 128 -1.09 -15.23 4.17
CA LEU A 128 -2.29 -14.68 4.77
C LEU A 128 -2.43 -15.20 6.21
N GLU A 129 -2.33 -14.30 7.19
CA GLU A 129 -2.42 -14.65 8.62
C GLU A 129 -3.86 -14.57 9.13
N ARG A 130 -4.62 -13.56 8.70
CA ARG A 130 -6.00 -13.33 9.16
C ARG A 130 -6.81 -12.54 8.15
N ILE A 131 -8.09 -12.89 8.03
CA ILE A 131 -9.16 -12.02 7.55
C ILE A 131 -10.20 -11.96 8.66
N ALA A 132 -10.63 -10.77 9.05
CA ALA A 132 -11.64 -10.57 10.07
C ALA A 132 -12.59 -9.45 9.64
N ASP A 133 -13.89 -9.72 9.73
CA ASP A 133 -14.89 -8.67 9.77
C ASP A 133 -14.85 -8.02 11.15
N LEU A 134 -14.87 -6.70 11.18
CA LEU A 134 -14.88 -5.89 12.39
C LEU A 134 -16.32 -5.46 12.65
N ASP A 135 -16.85 -5.87 13.81
CA ASP A 135 -18.21 -5.53 14.25
C ASP A 135 -18.44 -4.00 14.33
N VAL A 136 -17.35 -3.23 14.44
CA VAL A 136 -17.38 -1.77 14.43
C VAL A 136 -17.32 -1.27 12.99
N ALA A 137 -18.36 -0.54 12.59
CA ALA A 137 -18.44 0.24 11.36
C ALA A 137 -18.39 -0.54 10.02
N GLU A 138 -18.76 -1.82 10.02
CA GLU A 138 -18.82 -2.64 8.78
C GLU A 138 -17.47 -2.58 8.03
N ARG A 139 -16.40 -2.90 8.76
CA ARG A 139 -15.03 -2.86 8.24
C ARG A 139 -14.47 -4.26 8.13
N ARG A 140 -13.56 -4.45 7.19
CA ARG A 140 -12.80 -5.69 7.04
C ARG A 140 -11.34 -5.40 7.23
N ARG A 141 -10.68 -6.27 8.02
CA ARG A 141 -9.24 -6.23 8.24
C ARG A 141 -8.59 -7.51 7.73
N VAL A 142 -7.58 -7.34 6.89
CA VAL A 142 -6.67 -8.40 6.47
C VAL A 142 -5.32 -8.18 7.13
N THR A 143 -4.66 -9.27 7.54
CA THR A 143 -3.28 -9.23 8.00
C THR A 143 -2.48 -10.30 7.28
N VAL A 144 -1.34 -9.90 6.74
CA VAL A 144 -0.42 -10.77 6.01
C VAL A 144 0.95 -10.75 6.68
N ARG A 145 1.67 -11.87 6.65
CA ARG A 145 3.09 -11.93 7.02
C ARG A 145 3.96 -11.78 5.79
N VAL A 146 5.13 -11.19 6.01
CA VAL A 146 6.22 -11.06 5.03
C VAL A 146 7.53 -11.39 5.71
N ARG A 147 8.38 -12.20 5.06
CA ARG A 147 9.74 -12.55 5.50
C ARG A 147 10.74 -12.39 4.38
N GLY A 148 11.96 -11.98 4.74
CA GLY A 148 13.07 -11.87 3.80
C GLY A 148 12.81 -10.88 2.68
N ALA A 149 12.40 -9.65 3.02
CA ALA A 149 12.23 -8.60 2.00
C ALA A 149 13.56 -8.28 1.32
N THR A 150 13.53 -8.16 0.00
CA THR A 150 14.73 -7.92 -0.82
C THR A 150 15.07 -6.44 -0.95
N VAL A 151 14.12 -5.54 -0.67
CA VAL A 151 14.26 -4.09 -0.87
C VAL A 151 13.93 -3.32 0.41
N GLY A 152 14.95 -2.96 1.18
CA GLY A 152 14.83 -2.08 2.34
C GLY A 152 14.04 -2.68 3.52
N ASP A 153 13.81 -1.85 4.54
CA ASP A 153 13.13 -2.26 5.77
C ASP A 153 11.60 -2.13 5.64
N LEU A 154 10.90 -3.24 5.93
CA LEU A 154 9.44 -3.40 5.91
C LEU A 154 8.68 -2.43 6.83
N GLY A 155 9.34 -1.87 7.85
CA GLY A 155 8.73 -0.86 8.73
C GLY A 155 8.69 0.56 8.15
N ARG A 156 9.45 0.81 7.08
CA ARG A 156 9.58 2.16 6.50
C ARG A 156 8.32 2.56 5.74
N LEU A 157 8.16 3.88 5.59
CA LEU A 157 6.99 4.49 4.99
C LEU A 157 6.83 4.04 3.53
N ASP A 158 5.65 3.51 3.21
CA ASP A 158 5.25 3.13 1.85
C ASP A 158 6.24 2.16 1.17
N HIS A 159 6.64 1.13 1.93
CA HIS A 159 7.47 0.03 1.45
C HIS A 159 6.90 -0.65 0.20
N PRO A 160 7.70 -1.07 -0.80
CA PRO A 160 7.20 -1.61 -2.06
C PRO A 160 6.15 -2.70 -1.90
N ILE A 161 6.37 -3.65 -0.99
CA ILE A 161 5.42 -4.74 -0.69
C ILE A 161 4.11 -4.21 -0.06
N GLN A 162 4.20 -3.35 0.96
CA GLN A 162 3.01 -2.77 1.61
C GLN A 162 2.22 -1.92 0.62
N SER A 163 2.94 -1.16 -0.21
CA SER A 163 2.39 -0.28 -1.23
C SER A 163 1.70 -1.06 -2.34
N PHE A 164 2.32 -2.13 -2.83
CA PHE A 164 1.73 -3.00 -3.84
C PHE A 164 0.41 -3.63 -3.36
N ILE A 165 0.42 -4.23 -2.17
CA ILE A 165 -0.78 -4.85 -1.59
C ILE A 165 -1.85 -3.80 -1.30
N GLY A 166 -1.47 -2.67 -0.70
CA GLY A 166 -2.40 -1.61 -0.35
C GLY A 166 -3.06 -0.95 -1.56
N VAL A 167 -2.29 -0.66 -2.62
CA VAL A 167 -2.82 -0.15 -3.89
C VAL A 167 -3.72 -1.21 -4.54
N GLY A 168 -3.30 -2.47 -4.60
CA GLY A 168 -4.09 -3.55 -5.18
C GLY A 168 -5.46 -3.71 -4.51
N LEU A 169 -5.48 -3.69 -3.17
CA LEU A 169 -6.73 -3.72 -2.39
C LEU A 169 -7.58 -2.48 -2.58
N ALA A 170 -6.99 -1.28 -2.60
CA ALA A 170 -7.73 -0.04 -2.79
C ALA A 170 -8.43 -0.03 -4.15
N VAL A 171 -7.76 -0.58 -5.16
CA VAL A 171 -8.35 -0.73 -6.49
C VAL A 171 -9.45 -1.79 -6.50
N ALA A 172 -9.21 -2.99 -5.96
CA ALA A 172 -10.17 -4.09 -5.98
C ALA A 172 -11.48 -3.73 -5.24
N THR A 173 -11.35 -3.14 -4.06
CA THR A 173 -12.48 -2.71 -3.23
C THR A 173 -13.15 -1.45 -3.76
N GLY A 174 -12.43 -0.64 -4.56
CA GLY A 174 -12.90 0.67 -5.02
C GLY A 174 -13.00 1.71 -3.89
N GLY A 175 -12.46 1.41 -2.71
CA GLY A 175 -12.50 2.27 -1.53
C GLY A 175 -11.13 2.51 -0.91
N PRO A 176 -11.02 3.50 0.00
CA PRO A 176 -9.79 3.74 0.74
C PRO A 176 -9.39 2.52 1.60
N VAL A 177 -8.11 2.17 1.57
CA VAL A 177 -7.52 1.08 2.36
C VAL A 177 -6.47 1.65 3.30
N GLU A 178 -6.75 1.62 4.59
CA GLU A 178 -5.79 1.95 5.63
C GLU A 178 -4.76 0.84 5.79
N SER A 179 -3.54 1.19 6.14
CA SER A 179 -2.46 0.24 6.31
C SER A 179 -1.59 0.51 7.54
N GLU A 180 -1.20 -0.57 8.19
CA GLU A 180 -0.29 -0.56 9.33
C GLU A 180 0.77 -1.65 9.15
N SER A 181 1.97 -1.41 9.65
CA SER A 181 3.03 -2.41 9.66
C SER A 181 3.60 -2.59 11.06
N THR A 182 3.85 -3.83 11.43
CA THR A 182 4.54 -4.19 12.67
C THR A 182 5.59 -5.23 12.36
N VAL A 183 6.83 -4.99 12.78
CA VAL A 183 7.94 -5.94 12.59
C VAL A 183 8.25 -6.62 13.92
N LYS A 184 8.30 -7.95 13.93
CA LYS A 184 8.66 -8.77 15.09
C LYS A 184 9.63 -9.87 14.64
N GLU A 185 10.81 -9.91 15.25
CA GLU A 185 11.80 -10.97 15.01
C GLU A 185 12.10 -11.20 13.51
N GLY A 186 12.25 -10.12 12.74
CA GLY A 186 12.52 -10.18 11.30
C GLY A 186 11.33 -10.60 10.42
N THR A 187 10.15 -10.80 11.01
CA THR A 187 8.89 -10.98 10.28
C THR A 187 8.07 -9.70 10.33
N ALA A 188 7.62 -9.19 9.19
CA ALA A 188 6.66 -8.10 9.17
C ALA A 188 5.24 -8.65 9.08
N TYR A 189 4.34 -7.99 9.81
CA TYR A 189 2.90 -8.16 9.73
C TYR A 189 2.32 -6.87 9.17
N LEU A 190 1.73 -6.95 7.98
CA LEU A 190 1.08 -5.84 7.31
C LEU A 190 -0.42 -6.01 7.45
N SER A 191 -1.07 -5.04 8.07
CA SER A 191 -2.52 -5.02 8.23
C SER A 191 -3.12 -4.00 7.28
N PHE A 192 -4.23 -4.38 6.64
CA PHE A 192 -4.98 -3.56 5.71
C PHE A 192 -6.44 -3.54 6.13
N GLU A 193 -7.07 -2.37 6.12
CA GLU A 193 -8.44 -2.19 6.59
C GLU A 193 -9.25 -1.28 5.67
N TRP A 194 -10.49 -1.67 5.37
CA TRP A 194 -11.40 -0.90 4.53
C TRP A 194 -12.85 -1.10 4.96
N ASN A 195 -13.74 -0.21 4.52
CA ASN A 195 -15.18 -0.34 4.73
C ASN A 195 -15.78 -1.32 3.71
N THR A 196 -16.65 -2.23 4.15
CA THR A 196 -17.33 -3.21 3.29
C THR A 196 -18.65 -2.72 2.74
N ASN A 197 -19.10 -1.51 3.08
CA ASN A 197 -20.41 -0.97 2.68
C ASN A 197 -20.56 -0.85 1.16
N GLY A 198 -19.44 -0.84 0.41
CA GLY A 198 -19.42 -0.91 -1.05
C GLY A 198 -19.83 -2.27 -1.64
N ASP A 199 -19.65 -3.38 -0.90
CA ASP A 199 -20.03 -4.73 -1.35
C ASP A 199 -21.56 -4.85 -1.50
N ALA A 200 -22.32 -4.13 -0.67
CA ALA A 200 -23.79 -4.13 -0.72
C ALA A 200 -24.36 -3.47 -1.99
N SER A 201 -23.64 -2.51 -2.61
CA SER A 201 -24.09 -1.88 -3.85
C SER A 201 -23.78 -2.72 -5.10
N ARG A 202 -22.72 -3.54 -5.09
CA ARG A 202 -22.35 -4.41 -6.22
C ARG A 202 -23.24 -5.65 -6.36
N ALA A 203 -23.89 -6.10 -5.29
CA ALA A 203 -24.81 -7.24 -5.31
C ALA A 203 -26.19 -6.94 -5.94
N THR A 204 -26.41 -5.73 -6.47
CA THR A 204 -27.73 -5.27 -6.96
C THR A 204 -27.74 -4.84 -8.44
N GLU A 205 -26.64 -5.01 -9.18
CA GLU A 205 -26.57 -4.76 -10.63
C GLU A 205 -26.56 -6.05 -11.46
#